data_AF-A0A6M0HR35-F1
#
_entry.id   AF-A0A6M0HR35-F1
#
_cell.length_a   1.000
_cell.length_b   1.000
_cell.length_c   1.000
_cell.angle_alpha   90.00
_cell.angle_beta   90.00
_cell.angle_gamma   90.00
#
_symmetry.space_group_name_H-M   'P 1'
#
loop_
_entity.id
_entity.type
_entity.pdbx_description
1 polymer ?
#
loop_
_entity_poly.entity_id
_entity_poly.type
_entity_poly.pdbx_seq_one_letter_code
_entity_poly.pdbx_strand_id
1 'polypeptide(L)'
;MIDLDPDDACAPEAALFANADWRVLADGLEHTGTGYFVARETIAMRRQGALWEWPLHLSEKTWCSLRPFREAFLAALDAFGIVRDPALAQSFAIGFGLNAGQGAARASDEFVALADMVRPVSASKPLARKRPSTADARIAARRGGSPNGPVPQRAGQTAHHSAAL
;
A
#
# COMPACT_ATOMS: atom_id res chain seq x y z
N MET A 1 2.82 50.27 -39.13
CA MET A 1 3.71 49.11 -39.18
C MET A 1 3.44 48.35 -37.90
N ILE A 2 2.59 47.32 -37.97
CA ILE A 2 2.24 46.51 -36.79
C ILE A 2 3.44 45.61 -36.59
N ASP A 3 4.17 45.85 -35.51
CA ASP A 3 5.21 44.96 -34.99
C ASP A 3 4.46 43.74 -34.42
N LEU A 4 4.30 42.71 -35.25
CA LEU A 4 3.91 41.40 -34.74
C LEU A 4 5.19 40.74 -34.26
N ASP A 5 5.44 40.81 -32.94
CA ASP A 5 6.37 39.90 -32.27
C ASP A 5 6.03 38.45 -32.68
N PRO A 6 6.91 37.71 -33.37
CA PRO A 6 6.70 36.29 -33.65
C PRO A 6 6.98 35.40 -32.44
N ASP A 7 7.19 35.99 -31.26
CA ASP A 7 7.55 35.31 -30.01
C ASP A 7 6.34 35.07 -29.08
N ASP A 8 5.11 35.38 -29.52
CA ASP A 8 3.87 34.84 -28.92
C ASP A 8 3.53 33.47 -29.51
N ALA A 9 4.55 32.66 -29.78
CA ALA A 9 4.40 31.28 -30.21
C ALA A 9 4.66 30.37 -29.01
N CYS A 10 3.58 30.00 -28.33
CA CYS A 10 3.52 28.83 -27.47
C CYS A 10 4.39 28.92 -26.19
N ALA A 11 4.09 29.87 -25.30
CA ALA A 11 4.44 29.64 -23.90
C ALA A 11 3.79 28.31 -23.49
N PRO A 12 4.56 27.29 -23.08
CA PRO A 12 3.98 26.00 -22.71
C PRO A 12 3.04 26.27 -21.54
N GLU A 13 1.76 25.98 -21.75
CA GLU A 13 0.75 26.15 -20.72
C GLU A 13 1.24 25.50 -19.42
N ALA A 14 1.18 26.23 -18.32
CA ALA A 14 1.79 25.81 -17.06
C ALA A 14 1.11 24.52 -16.59
N ALA A 15 1.81 23.39 -16.74
CA ALA A 15 1.28 22.09 -16.35
C ALA A 15 1.04 22.07 -14.82
N LEU A 16 -0.20 21.77 -14.44
CA LEU A 16 -0.62 21.56 -13.06
C LEU A 16 0.07 20.34 -12.44
N PHE A 17 0.41 19.36 -13.27
CA PHE A 17 1.18 18.17 -12.89
C PHE A 17 1.93 17.63 -14.10
N ALA A 18 3.09 17.03 -13.89
CA ALA A 18 3.84 16.33 -14.93
C ALA A 18 4.58 15.12 -14.34
N ASN A 19 4.61 14.03 -15.09
CA ASN A 19 5.45 12.87 -14.81
C ASN A 19 6.18 12.38 -16.07
N ALA A 20 6.68 11.14 -16.06
CA ALA A 20 7.47 10.57 -17.13
C ALA A 20 6.78 10.64 -18.52
N ASP A 21 5.49 10.36 -18.58
CA ASP A 21 4.75 10.20 -19.84
C ASP A 21 3.54 11.12 -19.97
N TRP A 22 3.13 11.80 -18.89
CA TRP A 22 1.89 12.56 -18.84
C TRP A 22 2.05 13.94 -18.22
N ARG A 23 1.24 14.88 -18.69
CA ARG A 23 1.10 16.23 -18.15
C ARG A 23 -0.38 16.58 -17.98
N VAL A 24 -0.72 17.19 -16.85
CA VAL A 24 -2.04 17.76 -16.59
C VAL A 24 -1.94 19.25 -16.86
N LEU A 25 -2.74 19.73 -17.80
CA LEU A 25 -2.90 21.12 -18.18
C LEU A 25 -4.22 21.66 -17.59
N ALA A 26 -4.51 22.95 -17.75
CA ALA A 26 -5.78 23.50 -17.28
C ALA A 26 -6.96 22.94 -18.08
N ASP A 27 -6.73 22.67 -19.37
CA ASP A 27 -7.72 22.17 -20.32
C ASP A 27 -7.83 20.64 -20.36
N GLY A 28 -6.91 19.89 -19.73
CA GLY A 28 -6.99 18.43 -19.77
C GLY A 28 -5.73 17.68 -19.41
N LEU A 29 -5.64 16.44 -19.88
CA LEU A 29 -4.53 15.52 -19.64
C LEU A 29 -3.87 15.16 -20.98
N GLU A 30 -2.58 15.42 -21.10
CA GLU A 30 -1.79 15.17 -22.31
C GLU A 30 -0.73 14.08 -22.08
N HIS A 31 -0.58 13.18 -23.05
CA HIS A 31 0.53 12.24 -23.13
C HIS A 31 1.70 12.86 -23.92
N THR A 32 2.84 13.03 -23.28
CA THR A 32 4.00 13.77 -23.84
C THR A 32 4.64 13.05 -25.02
N GLY A 33 4.64 11.71 -25.02
CA GLY A 33 5.29 10.92 -26.06
C GLY A 33 4.50 10.79 -27.36
N THR A 34 3.17 10.89 -27.29
CA THR A 34 2.28 10.71 -28.47
C THR A 34 1.49 11.96 -28.81
N GLY A 35 1.47 12.98 -27.94
CA GLY A 35 0.60 14.15 -28.05
C GLY A 35 -0.88 13.83 -27.86
N TYR A 36 -1.21 12.67 -27.26
CA TYR A 36 -2.59 12.28 -27.06
C TYR A 36 -3.23 13.12 -25.95
N PHE A 37 -4.28 13.86 -26.27
CA PHE A 37 -4.94 14.77 -25.35
C PHE A 37 -6.33 14.27 -24.95
N VAL A 38 -6.60 14.32 -23.65
CA VAL A 38 -7.88 14.02 -23.02
C VAL A 38 -8.44 15.32 -22.45
N ALA A 39 -9.49 15.85 -23.07
CA ALA A 39 -10.11 17.10 -22.64
C ALA A 39 -10.74 16.96 -21.25
N ARG A 40 -10.59 18.00 -20.43
CA ARG A 40 -11.05 18.06 -19.04
C ARG A 40 -12.50 17.63 -18.88
N GLU A 41 -13.37 18.08 -19.77
CA GLU A 41 -14.82 17.82 -19.75
C GLU A 41 -15.13 16.33 -19.91
N THR A 42 -14.24 15.61 -20.61
CA THR A 42 -14.40 14.20 -20.89
C THR A 42 -13.78 13.31 -19.81
N ILE A 43 -12.90 13.83 -18.94
CA ILE A 43 -12.16 13.02 -17.95
C ILE A 43 -13.09 12.21 -17.04
N ALA A 44 -14.24 12.79 -16.68
CA ALA A 44 -15.24 12.14 -15.83
C ALA A 44 -16.21 11.19 -16.58
N MET A 45 -16.04 11.02 -17.89
CA MET A 45 -16.95 10.26 -18.74
C MET A 45 -17.04 8.80 -18.32
N ARG A 46 -18.27 8.28 -18.38
CA ARG A 46 -18.60 6.91 -17.95
C ARG A 46 -19.02 6.06 -19.12
N ARG A 47 -18.55 4.81 -19.14
CA ARG A 47 -19.03 3.76 -20.04
C ARG A 47 -20.29 3.13 -19.42
N GLN A 48 -21.21 2.67 -20.28
CA GLN A 48 -22.47 2.01 -19.91
C GLN A 48 -22.30 1.09 -18.69
N GLY A 49 -22.85 1.46 -17.53
CA GLY A 49 -22.74 0.69 -16.29
C GLY A 49 -21.84 1.27 -15.18
N ALA A 50 -21.47 2.56 -15.26
CA ALA A 50 -20.77 3.35 -14.22
C ALA A 50 -19.23 3.27 -14.17
N LEU A 51 -18.62 2.44 -15.02
CA LEU A 51 -17.16 2.42 -15.16
C LEU A 51 -16.65 3.69 -15.84
N TRP A 52 -15.44 4.10 -15.48
CA TRP A 52 -14.75 5.23 -16.10
C TRP A 52 -14.29 4.85 -17.50
N GLU A 53 -14.57 5.72 -18.47
CA GLU A 53 -14.25 5.45 -19.86
C GLU A 53 -12.73 5.48 -20.11
N TRP A 54 -12.05 6.54 -19.66
CA TRP A 54 -10.64 6.76 -19.99
C TRP A 54 -9.69 5.66 -19.50
N PRO A 55 -9.81 5.13 -18.27
CA PRO A 55 -9.01 3.99 -17.86
C PRO A 55 -9.21 2.75 -18.73
N LEU A 56 -10.42 2.53 -19.25
CA LEU A 56 -10.70 1.43 -20.17
C LEU A 56 -10.14 1.72 -21.57
N HIS A 57 -10.43 2.90 -22.12
CA HIS A 57 -10.01 3.27 -23.46
C HIS A 57 -8.48 3.32 -23.61
N LEU A 58 -7.77 3.84 -22.61
CA LEU A 58 -6.31 3.95 -22.66
C LEU A 58 -5.62 2.60 -22.41
N SER A 59 -6.27 1.67 -21.72
CA SER A 59 -5.72 0.32 -21.53
C SER A 59 -5.62 -0.50 -22.81
N GLU A 60 -6.41 -0.17 -23.83
CA GLU A 60 -6.35 -0.81 -25.16
C GLU A 60 -5.13 -0.34 -25.96
N LYS A 61 -4.44 0.72 -25.52
CA LYS A 61 -3.32 1.33 -26.22
C LYS A 61 -2.00 0.84 -25.64
N THR A 62 -1.20 0.17 -26.46
CA THR A 62 0.07 -0.46 -26.05
C THR A 62 1.14 0.50 -25.55
N TRP A 63 1.03 1.79 -25.89
CA TRP A 63 1.94 2.84 -25.43
C TRP A 63 1.56 3.38 -24.04
N CYS A 64 0.36 3.10 -23.53
CA CYS A 64 -0.09 3.63 -22.26
C CYS A 64 0.32 2.73 -21.10
N SER A 65 1.28 3.19 -20.29
CA SER A 65 1.72 2.50 -19.09
C SER A 65 0.80 2.83 -17.89
N LEU A 66 0.34 1.80 -17.17
CA LEU A 66 -0.58 1.96 -16.03
C LEU A 66 -0.07 2.92 -14.96
N ARG A 67 1.20 2.80 -14.55
CA ARG A 67 1.76 3.59 -13.43
C ARG A 67 1.74 5.10 -13.72
N PRO A 68 2.43 5.61 -14.76
CA PRO A 68 2.45 7.04 -15.04
C PRO A 68 1.06 7.56 -15.41
N PHE A 69 0.25 6.77 -16.12
CA PHE A 69 -1.13 7.16 -16.40
C PHE A 69 -1.97 7.31 -15.12
N ARG A 70 -1.91 6.35 -14.20
CA ARG A 70 -2.68 6.39 -12.95
C ARG A 70 -2.33 7.61 -12.11
N GLU A 71 -1.03 7.93 -11.98
CA GLU A 71 -0.58 9.09 -11.22
C GLU A 71 -1.12 10.39 -11.82
N ALA A 72 -0.99 10.56 -13.14
CA ALA A 72 -1.47 11.75 -13.82
C ALA A 72 -3.00 11.86 -13.84
N PHE A 73 -3.70 10.74 -14.00
CA PHE A 73 -5.16 10.72 -13.95
C PHE A 73 -5.66 11.09 -12.56
N LEU A 74 -5.06 10.57 -11.49
CA LEU A 74 -5.42 10.96 -10.13
C LEU A 74 -5.13 12.43 -9.85
N ALA A 75 -4.00 12.96 -10.31
CA ALA A 75 -3.67 14.38 -10.21
C ALA A 75 -4.68 15.25 -10.98
N ALA A 76 -5.12 14.83 -12.16
CA ALA A 76 -6.17 15.49 -12.92
C ALA A 76 -7.51 15.51 -12.16
N LEU A 77 -7.90 14.40 -11.53
CA LEU A 77 -9.13 14.37 -10.72
C LEU A 77 -9.07 15.34 -9.53
N ASP A 78 -7.93 15.41 -8.84
CA ASP A 78 -7.74 16.37 -7.75
C ASP A 78 -7.78 17.81 -8.27
N ALA A 79 -7.06 18.10 -9.36
CA ALA A 79 -6.97 19.44 -9.97
C ALA A 79 -8.33 19.94 -10.47
N PHE A 80 -9.15 19.05 -11.03
CA PHE A 80 -10.46 19.40 -11.58
C PHE A 80 -11.61 19.26 -10.57
N GLY A 81 -11.33 18.85 -9.34
CA GLY A 81 -12.33 18.66 -8.29
C GLY A 81 -13.32 17.54 -8.58
N ILE A 82 -12.91 16.52 -9.34
CA ILE A 82 -13.76 15.39 -9.72
C ILE A 82 -13.70 14.35 -8.60
N VAL A 83 -14.87 14.03 -8.02
CA VAL A 83 -14.97 13.06 -6.92
C VAL A 83 -14.63 11.66 -7.41
N ARG A 84 -13.74 11.01 -6.66
CA ARG A 84 -13.35 9.60 -6.87
C ARG A 84 -14.40 8.70 -6.24
N ASP A 85 -14.82 7.70 -6.99
CA ASP A 85 -15.77 6.68 -6.54
C ASP A 85 -15.14 5.28 -6.68
N PRO A 86 -15.67 4.24 -5.99
CA PRO A 86 -15.09 2.91 -6.03
C PRO A 86 -15.02 2.28 -7.44
N ALA A 87 -15.87 2.71 -8.38
CA ALA A 87 -15.80 2.22 -9.76
C ALA A 87 -14.53 2.69 -10.47
N LEU A 88 -13.83 3.71 -9.99
CA LEU A 88 -12.53 4.12 -10.52
C LEU A 88 -11.48 3.01 -10.39
N ALA A 89 -11.34 2.46 -9.20
CA ALA A 89 -10.41 1.35 -8.95
C ALA A 89 -10.79 0.11 -9.78
N GLN A 90 -12.09 -0.17 -9.89
CA GLN A 90 -12.61 -1.24 -10.75
C GLN A 90 -12.27 -1.01 -12.23
N SER A 91 -12.37 0.22 -12.72
CA SER A 91 -12.08 0.57 -14.12
C SER A 91 -10.60 0.37 -14.46
N PHE A 92 -9.70 0.77 -13.55
CA PHE A 92 -8.27 0.48 -13.70
C PHE A 92 -7.97 -1.02 -13.65
N ALA A 93 -8.63 -1.76 -12.77
CA ALA A 93 -8.45 -3.20 -12.67
C ALA A 93 -8.96 -3.94 -13.92
N ILE A 94 -10.09 -3.53 -14.49
CA ILE A 94 -10.62 -4.14 -15.73
C ILE A 94 -9.75 -3.77 -16.93
N GLY A 95 -9.40 -2.49 -17.09
CA GLY A 95 -8.61 -2.04 -18.23
C GLY A 95 -7.18 -2.57 -18.19
N PHE A 96 -6.46 -2.29 -17.11
CA PHE A 96 -5.03 -2.60 -17.01
C PHE A 96 -4.72 -3.87 -16.24
N GLY A 97 -5.63 -4.40 -15.41
CA GLY A 97 -5.36 -5.59 -14.59
C GLY A 97 -5.19 -6.88 -15.41
N LEU A 98 -5.72 -6.94 -16.63
CA LEU A 98 -5.41 -8.02 -17.58
C LEU A 98 -4.02 -7.85 -18.23
N ASN A 99 -3.55 -6.61 -18.37
CA ASN A 99 -2.26 -6.28 -18.99
C ASN A 99 -1.10 -6.17 -17.99
N ALA A 100 -1.39 -6.02 -16.69
CA ALA A 100 -0.39 -5.93 -15.62
C ALA A 100 0.41 -7.23 -15.43
N GLY A 101 -0.11 -8.36 -15.92
CA GLY A 101 0.63 -9.64 -16.00
C GLY A 101 1.54 -9.76 -17.23
N GLN A 102 1.45 -8.85 -18.21
CA GLN A 102 2.19 -8.98 -19.49
C GLN A 102 3.45 -8.11 -19.56
N GLY A 103 3.64 -7.16 -18.63
CA GLY A 103 4.77 -6.22 -18.65
C GLY A 103 5.94 -6.54 -17.71
N ALA A 104 5.83 -7.56 -16.86
CA ALA A 104 6.83 -7.85 -15.84
C ALA A 104 7.16 -9.34 -15.69
N ALA A 105 7.10 -10.14 -16.77
CA ALA A 105 7.69 -11.48 -16.80
C ALA A 105 7.61 -12.09 -18.20
N ARG A 106 8.71 -12.02 -18.97
CA ARG A 106 9.20 -13.27 -19.58
C ARG A 106 9.77 -14.11 -18.45
N ALA A 107 8.90 -14.71 -17.63
CA ALA A 107 9.28 -15.63 -16.57
C ALA A 107 8.07 -16.49 -16.23
N SER A 108 8.15 -17.74 -16.68
CA SER A 108 7.41 -18.92 -16.24
C SER A 108 5.88 -18.86 -16.20
N ASP A 109 5.31 -19.74 -17.03
CA ASP A 109 3.98 -20.32 -16.96
C ASP A 109 3.75 -21.00 -15.60
N GLU A 110 3.61 -20.23 -14.51
CA GLU A 110 3.28 -20.76 -13.19
C GLU A 110 2.16 -19.91 -12.58
N PHE A 111 0.99 -20.54 -12.43
CA PHE A 111 -0.16 -19.97 -11.74
C PHE A 111 0.17 -19.75 -10.25
N VAL A 112 0.34 -18.50 -9.84
CA VAL A 112 0.48 -18.15 -8.43
C VAL A 112 -0.90 -18.05 -7.79
N ALA A 113 -1.16 -18.87 -6.77
CA ALA A 113 -2.42 -18.85 -6.04
C ALA A 113 -2.61 -17.51 -5.31
N LEU A 114 -3.83 -16.96 -5.34
CA LEU A 114 -4.18 -15.68 -4.70
C LEU A 114 -3.81 -15.62 -3.21
N ALA A 115 -3.79 -16.77 -2.53
CA ALA A 115 -3.40 -16.89 -1.12
C ALA A 115 -1.92 -16.52 -0.87
N ASP A 116 -1.02 -16.73 -1.83
CA ASP A 116 0.40 -16.37 -1.70
C ASP A 116 0.66 -14.87 -1.95
N MET A 117 -0.24 -14.20 -2.66
CA MET A 117 -0.12 -12.77 -2.95
C MET A 117 -0.57 -11.89 -1.77
N VAL A 118 -1.44 -12.42 -0.90
CA VAL A 118 -1.90 -11.73 0.30
C VAL A 118 -1.06 -12.20 1.48
N ARG A 119 0.11 -11.59 1.68
CA ARG A 119 0.85 -11.72 2.93
C ARG A 119 0.25 -10.72 3.93
N PRO A 120 -0.62 -11.12 4.87
CA PRO A 120 -0.97 -10.23 5.97
C PRO A 120 0.32 -9.87 6.71
N VAL A 121 0.50 -8.59 7.02
CA VAL A 121 1.63 -8.10 7.82
C VAL A 121 1.47 -8.59 9.26
N SER A 122 1.79 -9.86 9.48
CA SER A 122 1.88 -10.44 10.82
C SER A 122 3.17 -9.93 11.44
N ALA A 123 3.07 -8.82 12.17
CA ALA A 123 4.09 -8.32 13.08
C ALA A 123 4.58 -9.46 13.99
N SER A 124 5.71 -10.06 13.62
CA SER A 124 6.32 -11.14 14.38
C SER A 124 7.41 -10.55 15.28
N LYS A 125 7.12 -10.59 16.57
CA LYS A 125 7.87 -10.15 17.77
C LYS A 125 9.41 -10.19 17.69
N PRO A 126 10.10 -9.28 18.41
CA PRO A 126 11.56 -9.33 18.57
C PRO A 126 11.97 -10.59 19.33
N LEU A 127 12.90 -11.34 18.76
CA LEU A 127 13.50 -12.52 19.38
C LEU A 127 14.47 -12.07 20.48
N ALA A 128 13.97 -11.96 21.71
CA ALA A 128 14.82 -11.99 22.89
C ALA A 128 15.43 -13.40 23.02
N ARG A 129 16.71 -13.56 22.65
CA ARG A 129 17.46 -14.81 22.88
C ARG A 129 18.77 -14.54 23.63
N LYS A 130 18.63 -14.63 24.95
CA LYS A 130 19.54 -15.08 26.02
C LYS A 130 21.05 -15.18 25.67
N ARG A 131 21.85 -14.32 26.32
CA ARG A 131 23.29 -14.52 26.60
C ARG A 131 23.49 -15.84 27.37
N PRO A 132 24.48 -16.68 27.02
CA PRO A 132 24.92 -17.76 27.90
C PRO A 132 25.79 -17.21 29.03
N SER A 133 25.33 -17.38 30.28
CA SER A 133 26.14 -17.22 31.48
C SER A 133 27.02 -18.45 31.65
N THR A 134 28.34 -18.27 31.57
CA THR A 134 29.34 -19.18 32.13
C THR A 134 30.12 -18.41 33.19
N ALA A 135 29.63 -18.45 34.42
CA ALA A 135 30.41 -18.06 35.59
C ALA A 135 30.75 -19.33 36.37
N ASP A 136 32.05 -19.57 36.39
CA ASP A 136 32.81 -20.65 36.96
C ASP A 136 32.48 -20.92 38.44
N ALA A 137 32.34 -22.20 38.79
CA ALA A 137 32.26 -22.65 40.16
C ALA A 137 33.65 -22.93 40.71
N ARG A 138 34.07 -22.27 41.80
CA ARG A 138 35.05 -22.83 42.75
C ARG A 138 35.07 -22.14 44.13
N ILE A 139 34.48 -22.84 45.09
CA ILE A 139 34.95 -23.17 46.46
C ILE A 139 35.74 -22.11 47.25
N ALA A 140 35.20 -21.67 48.40
CA ALA A 140 35.96 -21.52 49.65
C ALA A 140 35.04 -21.39 50.89
N ALA A 141 35.13 -22.39 51.77
CA ALA A 141 35.19 -22.32 53.25
C ALA A 141 34.38 -21.21 53.98
N ARG A 142 33.59 -21.48 55.03
CA ARG A 142 34.03 -22.08 56.30
C ARG A 142 32.83 -22.52 57.15
N ARG A 143 33.11 -23.59 57.91
CA ARG A 143 32.30 -24.19 58.97
C ARG A 143 32.09 -23.26 60.17
N GLY A 144 30.95 -23.47 60.85
CA GLY A 144 30.66 -23.05 62.22
C GLY A 144 29.24 -22.52 62.30
N GLY A 145 28.30 -23.02 63.09
CA GLY A 145 28.26 -24.09 64.07
C GLY A 145 26.78 -24.30 64.44
N SER A 146 26.44 -25.53 64.78
CA SER A 146 25.14 -26.07 65.23
C SER A 146 24.57 -25.40 66.51
N PRO A 147 23.53 -25.95 67.17
CA PRO A 147 22.22 -26.46 66.71
C PRO A 147 21.06 -25.89 67.56
N ASN A 148 19.80 -26.02 67.15
CA ASN A 148 18.75 -26.24 68.14
C ASN A 148 17.48 -26.90 67.57
N GLY A 149 17.21 -28.12 68.06
CA GLY A 149 15.91 -28.50 68.65
C GLY A 149 14.66 -28.61 67.77
N PRO A 150 14.02 -29.80 67.68
CA PRO A 150 12.76 -30.03 66.98
C PRO A 150 11.55 -29.88 67.94
N VAL A 151 10.38 -29.44 67.46
CA VAL A 151 9.05 -29.88 67.97
C VAL A 151 7.98 -29.68 66.87
N PRO A 152 7.12 -30.68 66.62
CA PRO A 152 5.90 -30.55 65.82
C PRO A 152 4.71 -30.16 66.72
N GLN A 153 3.70 -29.46 66.20
CA GLN A 153 2.36 -29.54 66.78
C GLN A 153 1.22 -29.17 65.82
N ARG A 154 0.10 -29.79 66.14
CA ARG A 154 -1.11 -30.11 65.38
C ARG A 154 -2.25 -29.20 65.84
N ALA A 155 -3.30 -29.15 65.02
CA ALA A 155 -4.72 -29.04 65.39
C ALA A 155 -5.43 -27.66 65.26
N GLY A 156 -6.68 -27.76 64.77
CA GLY A 156 -7.73 -26.74 64.76
C GLY A 156 -8.39 -26.65 63.37
N GLN A 157 -9.41 -27.44 63.02
CA GLN A 157 -10.85 -27.23 63.29
C GLN A 157 -11.31 -25.81 62.90
N THR A 158 -12.41 -25.53 62.19
CA THR A 158 -13.64 -26.27 61.80
C THR A 158 -14.50 -25.32 60.96
N ALA A 159 -15.34 -25.87 60.05
CA ALA A 159 -16.75 -25.51 59.80
C ALA A 159 -17.10 -24.08 59.29
N HIS A 160 -18.19 -23.79 58.57
CA HIS A 160 -19.25 -24.46 57.80
C HIS A 160 -20.12 -23.30 57.20
N HIS A 161 -21.16 -23.67 56.44
CA HIS A 161 -22.31 -22.89 55.92
C HIS A 161 -22.15 -22.44 54.45
N SER A 162 -22.77 -23.08 53.43
CA SER A 162 -24.21 -23.35 53.12
C SER A 162 -25.02 -22.05 52.96
N ALA A 163 -25.95 -21.82 52.03
CA ALA A 163 -26.63 -22.54 50.94
C ALA A 163 -27.25 -21.45 50.03
N ALA A 164 -27.29 -21.59 48.70
CA ALA A 164 -28.46 -21.98 47.90
C ALA A 164 -29.82 -21.34 48.30
N LEU A 165 -30.36 -20.52 47.40
CA LEU A 165 -31.75 -20.48 46.96
C LEU A 165 -31.78 -19.98 45.51
#